data_AF-A0A6B3EU77-F1
#
_entry.id   AF-A0A6B3EU77-F1
#
_cell.length_a   1.000
_cell.length_b   1.000
_cell.length_c   1.000
_cell.angle_alpha   90.00
_cell.angle_beta   90.00
_cell.angle_gamma   90.00
#
_symmetry.space_group_name_H-M   'P 1'
#
loop_
_entity.id
_entity.type
_entity.pdbx_description
1 polymer ?
#
loop_
_entity_poly.entity_id
_entity_poly.type
_entity_poly.pdbx_seq_one_letter_code
_entity_poly.pdbx_strand_id
1 'polypeptide(L)'
;ATERGKTAMESDEHRPELTRLVWDLVSPSWDFDDATFARTAAAFENPDYAAIVIHNYRWRLGLEEGERRYDRYESALEKGPAIGVPTLTIDPLLDPFTAQP
;
A
#
# COMPACT_ATOMS: atom_id res chain seq x y z
N ALA A 1 8.93 2.77 4.97
CA ALA A 1 9.64 4.07 5.03
C ALA A 1 10.77 4.07 6.07
N THR A 2 10.50 3.71 7.32
CA THR A 2 11.54 3.56 8.36
C THR A 2 12.47 2.38 8.09
N GLU A 3 13.69 2.41 8.64
CA GLU A 3 14.66 1.31 8.49
C GLU A 3 14.15 -0.01 9.05
N ARG A 4 13.48 0.01 10.21
CA ARG A 4 12.84 -1.20 10.78
C ARG A 4 11.81 -1.79 9.81
N GLY A 5 10.98 -0.94 9.21
CA GLY A 5 9.98 -1.38 8.23
C GLY A 5 10.62 -1.92 6.95
N LYS A 6 11.72 -1.32 6.50
CA LYS A 6 12.51 -1.81 5.36
C LYS A 6 13.06 -3.21 5.64
N THR A 7 13.75 -3.42 6.76
CA THR A 7 14.33 -4.72 7.12
C THR A 7 13.27 -5.82 7.18
N ALA A 8 12.12 -5.55 7.80
CA ALA A 8 11.02 -6.51 7.85
C ALA A 8 10.44 -6.81 6.45
N MET A 9 10.29 -5.80 5.60
CA MET A 9 9.77 -5.95 4.24
C MET A 9 10.76 -6.67 3.30
N GLU A 10 12.07 -6.50 3.47
CA GLU A 10 13.10 -7.20 2.68
C GLU A 10 13.33 -8.64 3.13
N SER A 11 12.91 -9.01 4.34
CA SER A 11 13.03 -10.36 4.87
C SER A 11 11.93 -11.29 4.35
N ASP A 12 12.32 -12.43 3.78
CA ASP A 12 11.35 -13.44 3.32
C ASP A 12 10.60 -14.11 4.49
N GLU A 13 11.18 -14.08 5.69
CA GLU A 13 10.56 -14.58 6.93
C GLU A 13 9.56 -13.58 7.52
N HIS A 14 9.94 -12.29 7.63
CA HIS A 14 9.10 -11.29 8.31
C HIS A 14 8.09 -10.58 7.39
N ARG A 15 8.31 -10.56 6.07
CA ARG A 15 7.39 -9.91 5.11
C ARG A 15 5.97 -10.49 5.16
N PRO A 16 5.76 -11.83 5.19
CA PRO A 16 4.43 -12.40 5.34
C PRO A 16 3.74 -11.98 6.65
N GLU A 17 4.47 -11.96 7.77
CA GLU A 17 3.92 -11.56 9.07
C GLU A 17 3.53 -10.08 9.08
N LEU A 18 4.38 -9.22 8.53
CA LEU A 18 4.11 -7.78 8.42
C LEU A 18 2.89 -7.50 7.54
N THR A 19 2.78 -8.20 6.41
CA THR A 19 1.64 -8.01 5.48
C THR A 19 0.34 -8.60 6.04
N ARG A 20 0.39 -9.71 6.79
CA ARG A 20 -0.76 -10.25 7.56
C ARG A 20 -1.24 -9.25 8.60
N LEU A 21 -0.31 -8.69 9.37
CA LEU A 21 -0.61 -7.64 10.36
C LEU A 21 -1.28 -6.43 9.72
N VAL A 22 -0.84 -6.02 8.53
CA VAL A 22 -1.51 -4.94 7.79
C VAL A 22 -2.95 -5.31 7.45
N TRP A 23 -3.23 -6.52 6.98
CA TRP A 23 -4.60 -6.96 6.69
C TRP A 23 -5.50 -6.94 7.93
N ASP A 24 -5.00 -7.42 9.07
CA ASP A 24 -5.72 -7.35 10.35
C ASP A 24 -6.04 -5.91 10.75
N LEU A 25 -5.07 -5.01 10.57
CA LEU A 25 -5.23 -3.61 10.96
C LEU A 25 -6.16 -2.83 10.03
N VAL A 26 -6.13 -3.07 8.72
CA VAL A 26 -6.94 -2.33 7.74
C VAL A 26 -8.34 -2.90 7.57
N SER A 27 -8.62 -4.09 8.10
CA SER A 27 -9.92 -4.73 8.02
C SER A 27 -10.23 -5.51 9.31
N PRO A 28 -10.37 -4.81 10.46
CA PRO A 28 -10.40 -5.44 11.78
C PRO A 28 -11.64 -6.32 12.04
N SER A 29 -12.71 -6.15 11.25
CA SER A 29 -13.91 -6.97 11.32
C SER A 29 -13.96 -8.09 10.28
N TRP A 30 -12.93 -8.23 9.43
CA TRP A 30 -12.86 -9.30 8.46
C TRP A 30 -12.19 -10.53 9.05
N ASP A 31 -12.98 -11.56 9.32
CA ASP A 31 -12.48 -12.86 9.79
C ASP A 31 -12.04 -13.71 8.59
N PHE A 32 -10.89 -13.38 8.00
CA PHE A 32 -10.31 -14.15 6.90
C PHE A 32 -9.44 -15.30 7.41
N ASP A 33 -9.56 -16.44 6.74
CA ASP A 33 -8.78 -17.63 7.05
C ASP A 33 -7.36 -17.58 6.48
N ASP A 34 -6.51 -18.45 7.01
CA ASP A 34 -5.11 -18.58 6.59
C ASP A 34 -4.99 -18.95 5.12
N ALA A 35 -5.91 -19.79 4.62
CA ALA A 35 -5.94 -20.18 3.21
C ALA A 35 -6.18 -18.96 2.30
N THR A 36 -6.99 -18.00 2.74
CA THR A 36 -7.27 -16.76 2.00
C THR A 36 -6.07 -15.84 1.99
N PHE A 37 -5.40 -15.67 3.13
CA PHE A 37 -4.17 -14.89 3.16
C PHE A 37 -3.06 -15.55 2.32
N ALA A 38 -2.84 -16.86 2.48
CA ALA A 38 -1.77 -17.60 1.82
C ALA A 38 -1.85 -17.51 0.28
N ARG A 39 -3.07 -17.50 -0.29
CA ARG A 39 -3.26 -17.30 -1.74
C ARG A 39 -2.68 -15.97 -2.23
N THR A 40 -2.81 -14.89 -1.45
CA THR A 40 -2.22 -13.59 -1.80
C THR A 40 -0.75 -13.53 -1.42
N ALA A 41 -0.36 -14.14 -0.30
CA ALA A 41 1.01 -14.10 0.20
C ALA A 41 2.03 -14.62 -0.82
N ALA A 42 1.67 -15.60 -1.65
CA ALA A 42 2.49 -16.07 -2.76
C ALA A 42 2.92 -14.95 -3.74
N ALA A 43 2.10 -13.90 -3.91
CA ALA A 43 2.46 -12.76 -4.75
C ALA A 43 3.52 -11.84 -4.11
N PHE A 44 3.67 -11.88 -2.78
CA PHE A 44 4.68 -11.10 -2.05
C PHE A 44 6.10 -11.68 -2.17
N GLU A 45 6.23 -12.87 -2.77
CA GLU A 45 7.51 -13.48 -3.13
C GLU A 45 8.11 -12.89 -4.43
N ASN A 46 7.38 -12.01 -5.13
CA ASN A 46 7.92 -11.28 -6.26
C ASN A 46 9.21 -10.54 -5.83
N PRO A 47 10.34 -10.71 -6.54
CA PRO A 47 11.62 -10.13 -6.14
C PRO A 47 11.61 -8.60 -6.06
N ASP A 48 10.70 -7.93 -6.75
CA ASP A 48 10.56 -6.48 -6.76
C ASP A 48 9.59 -5.97 -5.67
N TYR A 49 8.82 -6.84 -5.02
CA TYR A 49 7.75 -6.44 -4.10
C TYR A 49 8.24 -5.51 -3.00
N ALA A 50 9.32 -5.88 -2.32
CA ALA A 50 9.88 -5.07 -1.24
C ALA A 50 10.35 -3.70 -1.75
N ALA A 51 11.09 -3.67 -2.86
CA ALA A 51 11.61 -2.44 -3.45
C ALA A 51 10.48 -1.48 -3.85
N ILE A 52 9.43 -1.99 -4.48
CA ILE A 52 8.26 -1.20 -4.89
C ILE A 52 7.52 -0.62 -3.68
N VAL A 53 7.24 -1.45 -2.66
CA VAL A 53 6.54 -1.00 -1.45
C VAL A 53 7.35 0.07 -0.71
N ILE A 54 8.66 -0.16 -0.53
CA ILE A 54 9.54 0.78 0.17
C ILE A 54 9.64 2.10 -0.58
N HIS A 55 9.88 2.06 -1.90
CA HIS A 55 9.98 3.26 -2.73
C HIS A 55 8.65 4.04 -2.73
N ASN A 56 7.49 3.37 -2.87
CA ASN A 56 6.18 4.02 -2.82
C ASN A 56 5.99 4.86 -1.54
N TYR A 57 6.24 4.26 -0.37
CA TYR A 57 6.06 4.98 0.90
C TYR A 57 7.10 6.09 1.10
N ARG A 58 8.33 5.91 0.64
CA ARG A 58 9.36 6.94 0.74
C ARG A 58 9.09 8.10 -0.21
N TRP A 59 8.72 7.83 -1.46
CA TRP A 59 8.32 8.83 -2.44
C TRP A 59 7.11 9.64 -1.96
N ARG A 60 6.07 8.97 -1.44
CA ARG A 60 4.88 9.63 -0.86
C ARG A 60 5.22 10.57 0.30
N LEU A 61 6.30 10.29 1.04
CA LEU A 61 6.80 11.10 2.15
C LEU A 61 7.87 12.11 1.73
N GLY A 62 8.20 12.22 0.43
CA GLY A 62 9.25 13.11 -0.08
C GLY A 62 10.68 12.68 0.30
N LEU A 63 10.89 11.41 0.61
CA LEU A 63 12.17 10.84 1.03
C LEU A 63 12.97 10.17 -0.11
N GLU A 64 12.35 9.97 -1.26
CA GLU A 64 12.96 9.42 -2.49
C GLU A 64 12.47 10.25 -3.68
N GLU A 65 13.34 10.40 -4.68
CA GLU A 65 12.98 11.08 -5.93
C GLU A 65 12.14 10.16 -6.83
N GLY A 66 11.26 10.78 -7.63
CA GLY A 66 10.61 10.11 -8.76
C GLY A 66 11.55 10.00 -9.96
N GLU A 67 11.09 9.36 -11.03
CA GLU A 67 11.83 9.36 -12.29
C GLU A 67 11.43 10.55 -13.17
N ARG A 68 12.42 11.26 -13.75
CA ARG A 68 12.20 12.45 -14.60
C ARG A 68 11.19 12.27 -15.73
N ARG A 69 11.06 11.05 -16.26
CA ARG A 69 10.08 10.73 -17.31
C ARG A 69 8.62 10.87 -16.84
N TYR A 70 8.39 10.88 -15.53
CA TYR A 70 7.09 11.01 -14.90
C TYR A 70 6.80 12.39 -14.31
N ASP A 71 7.77 13.31 -14.24
CA ASP A 71 7.60 14.66 -13.68
C ASP A 71 6.39 15.41 -14.24
N ARG A 72 6.14 15.29 -15.55
CA ARG A 72 4.99 15.93 -16.20
C ARG A 72 3.65 15.45 -15.65
N TYR A 73 3.57 14.19 -15.23
CA TYR A 73 2.37 13.59 -14.66
C TYR A 73 2.22 14.02 -13.20
N GLU A 74 3.31 14.00 -12.43
CA GLU A 74 3.30 14.49 -11.05
C GLU A 74 2.88 15.97 -10.99
N SER A 75 3.45 16.83 -11.82
CA SER A 75 3.05 18.25 -11.94
C SER A 75 1.58 18.44 -12.35
N ALA A 76 0.97 17.47 -13.01
CA ALA A 76 -0.45 17.49 -13.36
C ALA A 76 -1.32 17.00 -12.19
N LEU A 77 -0.91 15.93 -11.51
CA LEU A 77 -1.60 15.32 -10.38
C LEU A 77 -1.59 16.23 -9.13
N GLU A 78 -0.50 16.96 -8.88
CA GLU A 78 -0.37 17.94 -7.80
C GLU A 78 -1.46 19.03 -7.84
N LYS A 79 -2.02 19.32 -9.02
CA LYS A 79 -3.10 20.30 -9.19
C LYS A 79 -4.47 19.76 -8.82
N GLY A 80 -4.58 18.49 -8.45
CA GLY A 80 -5.85 17.83 -8.10
C GLY A 80 -6.87 17.87 -9.25
N PRO A 81 -6.56 17.35 -10.45
CA PRO A 81 -7.47 17.41 -11.58
C PRO A 81 -8.75 16.60 -11.31
N ALA A 82 -9.90 17.10 -11.79
CA ALA A 82 -11.17 16.39 -11.67
C ALA A 82 -11.23 15.14 -12.56
N ILE A 83 -11.83 14.08 -12.06
CA ILE A 83 -12.16 12.87 -12.85
C ILE A 83 -13.47 13.14 -13.60
N GLY A 84 -13.40 13.31 -14.92
CA GLY A 84 -14.54 13.71 -15.75
C GLY A 84 -15.41 12.57 -16.28
N VAL A 85 -15.04 11.30 -16.03
CA VAL A 85 -15.81 10.13 -16.44
C VAL A 85 -16.84 9.74 -15.38
N PRO A 86 -17.97 9.11 -15.74
CA PRO A 86 -18.92 8.59 -14.77
C PRO A 86 -18.23 7.68 -13.75
N THR A 87 -18.39 7.99 -12.46
CA THR A 87 -17.64 7.34 -11.37
C THR A 87 -18.58 7.01 -10.21
N LEU A 88 -18.49 5.77 -9.71
CA LEU A 88 -19.12 5.35 -8.46
C LEU A 88 -18.03 5.25 -7.38
N THR A 89 -18.21 5.97 -6.27
CA THR A 89 -17.34 5.88 -5.09
C THR A 89 -18.01 4.99 -4.03
N ILE A 90 -17.23 4.11 -3.40
CA ILE A 90 -17.69 3.23 -2.32
C ILE A 90 -16.83 3.52 -1.10
N ASP A 91 -17.47 3.72 0.05
CA ASP A 91 -16.80 3.94 1.34
C ASP A 91 -17.23 2.85 2.33
N PRO A 92 -16.30 2.17 3.03
CA PRO A 92 -16.65 1.10 3.96
C PRO A 92 -17.13 1.65 5.30
N LEU A 93 -18.22 1.09 5.83
CA LEU A 93 -18.74 1.47 7.15
C LEU A 93 -17.75 1.20 8.30
N LEU A 94 -16.88 0.19 8.16
CA LEU A 94 -15.99 -0.30 9.21
C LEU A 94 -14.50 -0.17 8.86
N ASP A 95 -14.15 0.79 8.00
CA ASP A 95 -12.74 1.16 7.77
C ASP A 95 -12.20 1.92 9.00
N PRO A 96 -11.10 1.46 9.62
CA PRO A 96 -10.54 2.12 10.80
C PRO A 96 -9.83 3.45 10.51
N PHE A 97 -9.63 3.82 9.24
CA PHE A 97 -8.95 5.05 8.82
C PHE A 97 -9.89 6.14 8.30
N THR A 98 -11.18 5.82 8.09
CA THR A 98 -12.17 6.84 7.79
C THR A 98 -12.61 7.53 9.09
N ALA A 99 -12.87 8.84 9.00
CA ALA A 99 -13.40 9.57 10.14
C ALA A 99 -14.78 8.99 10.49
N GLN A 100 -14.98 8.61 11.75
CA GLN A 100 -16.30 8.23 12.25
C GLN A 100 -17.26 9.43 12.07
N PRO A 101 -18.52 9.19 11.66
CA PRO A 101 -19.50 10.24 11.40
C PRO A 101 -19.80 11.13 12.61
#